data_AF-A0A662LMI7-F1
#
_entry.id   AF-A0A662LMI7-F1
#
_cell.length_a   1.000
_cell.length_b   1.000
_cell.length_c   1.000
_cell.angle_alpha   90.00
_cell.angle_beta   90.00
_cell.angle_gamma   90.00
#
_symmetry.space_group_name_H-M   'P 1'
#
loop_
_entity.id
_entity.type
_entity.pdbx_description
1 polymer ?
#
loop_
_entity_poly.entity_id
_entity_poly.type
_entity_poly.pdbx_seq_one_letter_code
_entity_poly.pdbx_strand_id
1 'polypeptide(L)'
;MRDNIPHSADHRNNDYRDSHSFPGLIANHFGWDYQCLAYPGCSLQAMIWNLNWWLDNTSQEIINESFIISGLTEESRNSWYNPYHQHAGEFAGLHRYMHSSWLMTDAVIKDEPYMDEWREFSKLYLVLSDCNATRELNFRETVRFFDGVSARFEIPMLQLNVLSNPRTINAPTISTDEMSISDFINAKSARDSMIAAGGHPNEKGHQIISEHLILCLLKKNKHYLTFKNKQL
;
A
#
# COMPACT_ATOMS: atom_id res chain seq x y z
N MET A 1 30.34 -8.39 3.05
CA MET A 1 29.49 -7.58 3.95
C MET A 1 28.61 -6.74 3.05
N ARG A 2 27.29 -6.90 3.10
CA ARG A 2 26.39 -5.94 2.42
C ARG A 2 26.30 -4.75 3.36
N ASP A 3 26.61 -3.56 2.85
CA ASP A 3 26.57 -2.34 3.65
C ASP A 3 25.16 -2.14 4.23
N ASN A 4 25.08 -1.94 5.55
CA ASN A 4 23.87 -1.59 6.30
C ASN A 4 23.49 -0.12 6.02
N ILE A 5 23.35 0.26 4.75
CA ILE A 5 22.84 1.59 4.39
C ILE A 5 21.32 1.55 4.65
N PRO A 6 20.79 2.41 5.54
CA PRO A 6 19.35 2.52 5.76
C PRO A 6 18.62 2.78 4.44
N HIS A 7 17.48 2.12 4.24
CA HIS A 7 16.69 2.27 3.01
C HIS A 7 15.21 2.44 3.34
N SER A 8 14.51 3.28 2.58
CA SER A 8 13.05 3.52 2.67
C SER A 8 12.17 2.31 2.32
N ALA A 9 12.75 1.13 2.18
CA ALA A 9 12.05 -0.13 1.94
C ALA A 9 12.41 -1.18 3.01
N ASP A 10 13.33 -0.86 3.93
CA ASP A 10 13.69 -1.74 5.04
C ASP A 10 12.65 -1.60 6.16
N HIS A 11 11.93 -2.68 6.45
CA HIS A 11 10.92 -2.74 7.50
C HIS A 11 11.51 -2.80 8.91
N ARG A 12 12.85 -2.89 9.04
CA ARG A 12 13.54 -2.97 10.34
C ARG A 12 13.94 -1.60 10.89
N ASN A 13 13.76 -0.53 10.11
CA ASN A 13 14.00 0.85 10.53
C ASN A 13 12.80 1.72 10.13
N ASN A 14 11.70 1.55 10.86
CA ASN A 14 10.44 2.23 10.58
C ASN A 14 10.61 3.75 10.61
N ASP A 15 11.30 4.32 11.60
CA ASP A 15 11.52 5.78 11.69
C ASP A 15 12.15 6.36 10.41
N TYR A 16 13.21 5.73 9.92
CA TYR A 16 13.86 6.18 8.69
C TYR A 16 12.95 5.98 7.48
N ARG A 17 12.31 4.80 7.35
CA ARG A 17 11.38 4.51 6.26
C ARG A 17 10.23 5.50 6.21
N ASP A 18 9.66 5.77 7.36
CA ASP A 18 8.45 6.57 7.51
C ASP A 18 8.75 8.06 7.36
N SER A 19 10.01 8.49 7.50
CA SER A 19 10.46 9.86 7.18
C SER A 19 10.98 10.05 5.75
N HIS A 20 11.37 8.97 5.04
CA HIS A 20 12.02 9.06 3.71
C HIS A 20 11.21 8.42 2.57
N SER A 21 10.14 7.69 2.87
CA SER A 21 9.20 7.19 1.87
C SER A 21 8.29 8.30 1.37
N PHE A 22 7.75 8.16 0.17
CA PHE A 22 6.91 9.21 -0.42
C PHE A 22 5.67 9.56 0.44
N PRO A 23 4.97 8.64 1.14
CA PRO A 23 3.87 9.02 2.03
C PRO A 23 4.36 9.84 3.23
N GLY A 24 5.51 9.46 3.79
CA GLY A 24 6.18 10.20 4.86
C GLY A 24 6.55 11.63 4.46
N LEU A 25 7.14 11.78 3.27
CA LEU A 25 7.48 13.08 2.72
C LEU A 25 6.25 13.96 2.46
N ILE A 26 5.13 13.36 2.03
CA ILE A 26 3.85 14.05 1.87
C ILE A 26 3.33 14.52 3.24
N ALA A 27 3.31 13.65 4.25
CA ALA A 27 2.86 14.00 5.59
C ALA A 27 3.70 15.15 6.19
N ASN A 28 5.02 15.07 6.05
CA ASN A 28 5.94 16.12 6.49
C ASN A 28 5.67 17.46 5.77
N HIS A 29 5.40 17.44 4.46
CA HIS A 29 5.07 18.65 3.70
C HIS A 29 3.83 19.38 4.26
N PHE A 30 2.83 18.65 4.74
CA PHE A 30 1.59 19.22 5.29
C PHE A 30 1.57 19.36 6.82
N GLY A 31 2.65 18.93 7.51
CA GLY A 31 2.70 18.89 8.97
C GLY A 31 1.60 17.98 9.55
N TRP A 32 1.47 16.78 8.99
CA TRP A 32 0.58 15.71 9.43
C TRP A 32 1.37 14.60 10.12
N ASP A 33 0.72 13.90 11.05
CA ASP A 33 1.22 12.64 11.56
C ASP A 33 1.08 11.55 10.49
N TYR A 34 2.03 10.62 10.46
CA TYR A 34 2.06 9.54 9.47
C TYR A 34 1.94 8.17 10.14
N GLN A 35 0.99 7.37 9.68
CA GLN A 35 0.81 5.97 10.07
C GLN A 35 0.91 5.07 8.83
N CYS A 36 1.91 4.18 8.83
CA CYS A 36 2.11 3.22 7.75
C CYS A 36 1.39 1.90 8.05
N LEU A 37 0.36 1.56 7.26
CA LEU A 37 -0.31 0.26 7.30
C LEU A 37 0.17 -0.69 6.19
N ALA A 38 1.21 -0.32 5.45
CA ALA A 38 1.74 -1.13 4.35
C ALA A 38 2.65 -2.24 4.90
N TYR A 39 2.50 -3.45 4.37
CA TYR A 39 3.36 -4.59 4.71
C TYR A 39 3.95 -5.24 3.46
N PRO A 40 5.23 -5.68 3.49
CA PRO A 40 5.87 -6.32 2.35
C PRO A 40 5.10 -7.55 1.88
N GLY A 41 4.76 -7.60 0.59
CA GLY A 41 4.05 -8.74 0.01
C GLY A 41 2.52 -8.65 0.08
N CYS A 42 1.96 -7.63 0.74
CA CYS A 42 0.51 -7.41 0.77
C CYS A 42 -0.10 -7.43 -0.63
N SER A 43 -1.23 -8.13 -0.76
CA SER A 43 -2.13 -8.09 -1.90
C SER A 43 -3.22 -7.02 -1.72
N LEU A 44 -3.99 -6.77 -2.78
CA LEU A 44 -5.19 -5.92 -2.71
C LEU A 44 -6.20 -6.40 -1.66
N GLN A 45 -6.33 -7.73 -1.47
CA GLN A 45 -7.18 -8.30 -0.43
C GLN A 45 -6.65 -7.99 0.98
N ALA A 46 -5.33 -8.10 1.19
CA ALA A 46 -4.73 -7.75 2.48
C ALA A 46 -4.91 -6.26 2.82
N MET A 47 -4.88 -5.39 1.82
CA MET A 47 -5.14 -3.95 2.01
C MET A 47 -6.55 -3.68 2.55
N ILE A 48 -7.57 -4.42 2.08
CA ILE A 48 -8.94 -4.35 2.63
C ILE A 48 -8.94 -4.71 4.12
N TRP A 49 -8.25 -5.79 4.49
CA TRP A 49 -8.19 -6.22 5.87
C TRP A 49 -7.43 -5.25 6.77
N ASN A 50 -6.33 -4.65 6.29
CA ASN A 50 -5.61 -3.62 7.02
C ASN A 50 -6.48 -2.38 7.29
N LEU A 51 -7.28 -1.96 6.31
CA LEU A 51 -8.21 -0.83 6.50
C LEU A 51 -9.33 -1.16 7.49
N ASN A 52 -9.93 -2.37 7.41
CA ASN A 52 -10.92 -2.80 8.40
C ASN A 52 -10.34 -2.83 9.81
N TRP A 53 -9.15 -3.42 9.99
CA TRP A 53 -8.48 -3.43 11.28
C TRP A 53 -8.27 -2.00 11.80
N TRP A 54 -7.83 -1.07 10.94
CA TRP A 54 -7.63 0.32 11.35
C TRP A 54 -8.94 0.97 11.78
N LEU A 55 -10.04 0.79 11.04
CA LEU A 55 -11.35 1.29 11.42
C LEU A 55 -11.84 0.72 12.77
N ASP A 56 -11.59 -0.56 13.03
CA ASP A 56 -12.01 -1.23 14.26
C ASP A 56 -11.16 -0.84 15.49
N ASN A 57 -9.94 -0.34 15.27
CA ASN A 57 -8.97 -0.04 16.33
C ASN A 57 -8.64 1.46 16.45
N THR A 58 -9.35 2.32 15.71
CA THR A 58 -9.11 3.77 15.69
C THR A 58 -10.34 4.51 16.18
N SER A 59 -10.14 5.55 17.00
CA SER A 59 -11.25 6.37 17.50
C SER A 59 -11.92 7.15 16.36
N GLN A 60 -13.21 7.46 16.51
CA GLN A 60 -13.93 8.26 15.53
C GLN A 60 -13.32 9.66 15.35
N GLU A 61 -12.72 10.22 16.39
CA GLU A 61 -11.99 11.49 16.34
C GLU A 61 -10.83 11.42 15.35
N ILE A 62 -9.96 10.41 15.49
CA ILE A 62 -8.83 10.21 14.57
C ILE A 62 -9.32 9.91 13.16
N ILE A 63 -10.39 9.11 13.00
CA ILE A 63 -10.97 8.80 11.69
C ILE A 63 -11.41 10.10 10.98
N ASN A 64 -12.12 10.98 11.69
CA ASN A 64 -12.59 12.26 11.16
C ASN A 64 -11.43 13.22 10.83
N GLU A 65 -10.28 13.02 11.47
CA GLU A 65 -9.03 13.77 11.30
C GLU A 65 -7.98 13.02 10.46
N SER A 66 -8.39 12.01 9.69
CA SER A 66 -7.50 11.26 8.80
C SER A 66 -7.67 11.55 7.30
N PHE A 67 -6.55 11.41 6.58
CA PHE A 67 -6.51 11.29 5.12
C PHE A 67 -5.87 9.96 4.73
N ILE A 68 -6.48 9.22 3.80
CA ILE A 68 -5.99 7.89 3.39
C ILE A 68 -5.36 7.95 2.00
N ILE A 69 -4.09 7.53 1.90
CA ILE A 69 -3.43 7.23 0.63
C ILE A 69 -3.29 5.72 0.49
N SER A 70 -3.84 5.16 -0.59
CA SER A 70 -3.77 3.74 -0.91
C SER A 70 -2.96 3.51 -2.19
N GLY A 71 -1.79 2.90 -2.03
CA GLY A 71 -0.97 2.43 -3.13
C GLY A 71 -1.40 1.03 -3.58
N LEU A 72 -2.27 0.95 -4.59
CA LEU A 72 -2.77 -0.30 -5.13
C LEU A 72 -1.62 -1.10 -5.76
N THR A 73 -1.43 -2.31 -5.23
CA THR A 73 -0.47 -3.29 -5.74
C THR A 73 -1.04 -4.04 -6.95
N GLU A 74 -0.30 -5.04 -7.44
CA GLU A 74 -0.73 -5.90 -8.53
C GLU A 74 -1.87 -6.84 -8.09
N GLU A 75 -2.90 -6.94 -8.92
CA GLU A 75 -4.11 -7.72 -8.65
C GLU A 75 -3.93 -9.25 -8.70
N SER A 76 -2.82 -9.70 -9.26
CA SER A 76 -2.42 -11.11 -9.32
C SER A 76 -1.82 -11.60 -7.99
N ARG A 77 -1.46 -10.67 -7.09
CA ARG A 77 -0.99 -11.02 -5.75
C ARG A 77 -2.15 -11.50 -4.91
N ASN A 78 -1.90 -12.53 -4.13
CA ASN A 78 -2.91 -13.12 -3.25
C ASN A 78 -2.44 -13.08 -1.80
N SER A 79 -3.40 -12.98 -0.91
CA SER A 79 -3.17 -13.14 0.53
C SER A 79 -4.32 -13.91 1.12
N TRP A 80 -4.01 -14.77 2.07
CA TRP A 80 -4.99 -15.62 2.72
C TRP A 80 -4.90 -15.44 4.22
N TYR A 81 -6.05 -15.41 4.88
CA TYR A 81 -6.08 -15.32 6.33
C TYR A 81 -5.50 -16.59 6.96
N ASN A 82 -4.55 -16.41 7.87
CA ASN A 82 -3.96 -17.49 8.65
C ASN A 82 -4.14 -17.17 10.14
N PRO A 83 -5.08 -17.84 10.85
CA PRO A 83 -5.34 -17.56 12.26
C PRO A 83 -4.17 -17.93 13.17
N TYR A 84 -3.25 -18.78 12.69
CA TYR A 84 -2.06 -19.24 13.41
C TYR A 84 -0.84 -18.36 13.14
N HIS A 85 -0.89 -17.50 12.11
CA HIS A 85 0.22 -16.59 11.85
C HIS A 85 0.31 -15.55 12.97
N GLN A 86 1.46 -15.51 13.63
CA GLN A 86 1.72 -14.59 14.73
C GLN A 86 2.84 -13.63 14.32
N HIS A 87 2.52 -12.35 14.25
CA HIS A 87 3.53 -11.30 14.33
C HIS A 87 3.73 -10.89 15.78
N ALA A 88 4.99 -10.78 16.19
CA ALA A 88 5.35 -10.20 17.47
C ALA A 88 5.33 -8.66 17.40
N GLY A 89 5.16 -8.03 18.57
CA GLY A 89 5.31 -6.57 18.73
C GLY A 89 4.08 -5.76 18.28
N GLU A 90 4.35 -4.56 17.79
CA GLU A 90 3.33 -3.52 17.48
C GLU A 90 2.37 -3.91 16.35
N PHE A 91 2.69 -4.94 15.57
CA PHE A 91 1.84 -5.47 14.49
C PHE A 91 0.96 -6.64 14.93
N ALA A 92 0.90 -6.94 16.24
CA ALA A 92 0.07 -8.01 16.77
C ALA A 92 -1.40 -7.81 16.35
N GLY A 93 -1.89 -8.69 15.48
CA GLY A 93 -3.26 -8.67 14.96
C GLY A 93 -3.46 -7.96 13.61
N LEU A 94 -2.55 -7.08 13.18
CA LEU A 94 -2.69 -6.33 11.92
C LEU A 94 -2.35 -7.17 10.67
N HIS A 95 -1.54 -8.23 10.81
CA HIS A 95 -1.03 -9.01 9.67
C HIS A 95 -1.18 -10.53 9.84
N ARG A 96 -2.40 -11.02 10.08
CA ARG A 96 -2.64 -12.48 10.16
C ARG A 96 -2.80 -13.12 8.77
N TYR A 97 -1.86 -12.86 7.86
CA TYR A 97 -2.02 -13.23 6.46
C TYR A 97 -0.79 -13.93 5.90
N MET A 98 -1.03 -14.98 5.11
CA MET A 98 -0.02 -15.58 4.27
C MET A 98 -0.06 -14.90 2.90
N HIS A 99 1.04 -14.23 2.53
CA HIS A 99 1.16 -13.60 1.22
C HIS A 99 1.76 -14.58 0.21
N SER A 100 1.21 -14.62 -1.00
CA SER A 100 1.72 -15.51 -2.06
C SER A 100 3.21 -15.29 -2.36
N SER A 101 3.69 -14.04 -2.26
CA SER A 101 5.11 -13.72 -2.44
C SER A 101 6.04 -14.39 -1.42
N TRP A 102 5.56 -14.68 -0.21
CA TRP A 102 6.38 -15.32 0.82
C TRP A 102 6.51 -16.81 0.58
N LEU A 103 5.45 -17.44 0.09
CA LEU A 103 5.40 -18.87 -0.21
C LEU A 103 6.31 -19.26 -1.39
N MET A 104 6.67 -18.29 -2.22
CA MET A 104 7.57 -18.47 -3.36
C MET A 104 9.06 -18.39 -2.98
N THR A 105 9.37 -18.09 -1.71
CA THR A 105 10.75 -17.94 -1.24
C THR A 105 10.98 -18.71 0.06
N ASP A 106 12.19 -19.26 0.25
CA ASP A 106 12.57 -19.90 1.53
C ASP A 106 12.98 -18.88 2.61
N ALA A 107 12.86 -17.58 2.31
CA ALA A 107 13.53 -16.52 3.05
C ALA A 107 12.69 -15.91 4.18
N VAL A 108 11.36 -16.02 4.15
CA VAL A 108 10.50 -15.16 4.97
C VAL A 108 9.96 -15.86 6.22
N ILE A 109 9.67 -17.17 6.20
CA ILE A 109 9.10 -17.83 7.38
C ILE A 109 9.53 -19.30 7.47
N LYS A 110 10.61 -19.56 8.22
CA LYS A 110 11.10 -20.93 8.45
C LYS A 110 10.34 -21.69 9.54
N ASP A 111 9.68 -20.96 10.43
CA ASP A 111 9.03 -21.51 11.62
C ASP A 111 7.49 -21.38 11.57
N GLU A 112 6.92 -21.12 10.38
CA GLU A 112 5.46 -21.06 10.24
C GLU A 112 4.84 -22.46 10.30
N PRO A 113 3.81 -22.67 11.13
CA PRO A 113 3.02 -23.89 11.08
C PRO A 113 2.43 -24.12 9.68
N TYR A 114 2.50 -25.36 9.22
CA TYR A 114 1.87 -25.80 7.96
C TYR A 114 2.40 -25.13 6.68
N MET A 115 3.68 -24.74 6.65
CA MET A 115 4.28 -24.05 5.51
C MET A 115 4.20 -24.85 4.19
N ASP A 116 4.38 -26.17 4.24
CA ASP A 116 4.32 -27.01 3.03
C ASP A 116 2.89 -27.11 2.48
N GLU A 117 1.90 -27.19 3.37
CA GLU A 117 0.48 -27.15 3.03
C GLU A 117 0.09 -25.78 2.45
N TRP A 118 0.59 -24.68 3.02
CA TRP A 118 0.38 -23.34 2.45
C TRP A 118 0.98 -23.21 1.04
N ARG A 119 2.17 -23.77 0.82
CA ARG A 119 2.82 -23.79 -0.50
C ARG A 119 2.02 -24.61 -1.50
N GLU A 120 1.53 -25.78 -1.10
CA GLU A 120 0.66 -26.62 -1.92
C GLU A 120 -0.65 -25.90 -2.25
N PHE A 121 -1.31 -25.32 -1.24
CA PHE A 121 -2.52 -24.54 -1.42
C PHE A 121 -2.32 -23.38 -2.38
N SER A 122 -1.24 -22.60 -2.25
CA SER A 122 -0.94 -21.50 -3.17
C SER A 122 -0.75 -21.98 -4.60
N LYS A 123 -0.12 -23.14 -4.82
CA LYS A 123 0.03 -23.72 -6.17
C LYS A 123 -1.33 -24.12 -6.74
N LEU A 124 -2.15 -24.82 -5.95
CA LEU A 124 -3.49 -25.25 -6.37
C LEU A 124 -4.40 -24.05 -6.66
N TYR A 125 -4.36 -23.02 -5.82
CA TYR A 125 -5.10 -21.78 -6.04
C TYR A 125 -4.71 -21.12 -7.36
N LEU A 126 -3.41 -20.98 -7.64
CA LEU A 126 -2.93 -20.42 -8.89
C LEU A 126 -3.36 -21.26 -10.10
N VAL A 127 -3.27 -22.59 -10.02
CA VAL A 127 -3.63 -23.47 -11.14
C VAL A 127 -5.14 -23.49 -11.40
N LEU A 128 -5.97 -23.43 -10.36
CA LEU A 128 -7.41 -23.66 -10.47
C LEU A 128 -8.23 -22.36 -10.53
N SER A 129 -7.74 -21.25 -10.00
CA SER A 129 -8.53 -20.02 -9.80
C SER A 129 -7.93 -18.76 -10.44
N ASP A 130 -6.62 -18.71 -10.65
CA ASP A 130 -5.96 -17.52 -11.19
C ASP A 130 -6.27 -17.36 -12.68
N CYS A 131 -7.06 -16.33 -13.00
CA CYS A 131 -7.41 -15.96 -14.36
C CYS A 131 -7.69 -14.46 -14.43
N ASN A 132 -7.80 -13.92 -15.64
CA ASN A 132 -8.05 -12.49 -15.83
C ASN A 132 -9.34 -12.01 -15.14
N ALA A 133 -10.40 -12.83 -15.12
CA ALA A 133 -11.66 -12.48 -14.47
C ALA A 133 -11.53 -12.37 -12.95
N THR A 134 -10.89 -13.34 -12.29
CA THR A 134 -10.61 -13.30 -10.84
C THR A 134 -9.73 -12.10 -10.48
N ARG A 135 -8.71 -11.82 -11.30
CA ARG A 135 -7.83 -10.67 -11.13
C ARG A 135 -8.58 -9.33 -11.28
N GLU A 136 -9.48 -9.22 -12.26
CA GLU A 136 -10.35 -8.05 -12.39
C GLU A 136 -11.28 -7.88 -11.18
N LEU A 137 -11.85 -8.98 -10.70
CA LEU A 137 -12.70 -8.98 -9.52
C LEU A 137 -11.93 -8.45 -8.29
N ASN A 138 -10.74 -8.98 -8.02
CA ASN A 138 -9.87 -8.52 -6.93
C ASN A 138 -9.63 -7.01 -6.99
N PHE A 139 -9.26 -6.50 -8.17
CA PHE A 139 -9.03 -5.07 -8.37
C PHE A 139 -10.29 -4.23 -8.09
N ARG A 140 -11.42 -4.64 -8.67
CA ARG A 140 -12.69 -3.90 -8.54
C ARG A 140 -13.24 -3.93 -7.13
N GLU A 141 -13.14 -5.06 -6.44
CA GLU A 141 -13.58 -5.20 -5.05
C GLU A 141 -12.78 -4.30 -4.13
N THR A 142 -11.46 -4.28 -4.26
CA THR A 142 -10.61 -3.39 -3.45
C THR A 142 -10.90 -1.93 -3.71
N VAL A 143 -10.94 -1.50 -4.98
CA VAL A 143 -11.20 -0.08 -5.27
C VAL A 143 -12.55 0.38 -4.75
N ARG A 144 -13.60 -0.43 -4.95
CA ARG A 144 -14.96 -0.12 -4.48
C ARG A 144 -15.08 -0.17 -2.96
N PHE A 145 -14.36 -1.07 -2.30
CA PHE A 145 -14.34 -1.15 -0.85
C PHE A 145 -13.79 0.15 -0.25
N PHE A 146 -12.62 0.58 -0.72
CA PHE A 146 -11.98 1.83 -0.29
C PHE A 146 -12.88 3.05 -0.59
N ASP A 147 -13.46 3.12 -1.79
CA ASP A 147 -14.41 4.17 -2.17
C ASP A 147 -15.64 4.21 -1.26
N GLY A 148 -16.20 3.04 -0.95
CA GLY A 148 -17.34 2.89 -0.04
C GLY A 148 -17.01 3.32 1.39
N VAL A 149 -15.81 2.99 1.89
CA VAL A 149 -15.32 3.47 3.20
C VAL A 149 -15.18 4.99 3.20
N SER A 150 -14.55 5.56 2.18
CA SER A 150 -14.40 7.02 2.03
C SER A 150 -15.77 7.72 2.07
N ALA A 151 -16.75 7.21 1.30
CA ALA A 151 -18.10 7.78 1.29
C ALA A 151 -18.85 7.59 2.62
N ARG A 152 -18.70 6.44 3.28
CA ARG A 152 -19.43 6.12 4.52
C ARG A 152 -18.93 6.90 5.73
N PHE A 153 -17.62 7.09 5.84
CA PHE A 153 -16.98 7.74 6.97
C PHE A 153 -16.57 9.19 6.65
N GLU A 154 -16.88 9.68 5.45
CA GLU A 154 -16.47 11.00 4.96
C GLU A 154 -14.94 11.22 5.02
N ILE A 155 -14.16 10.14 4.91
CA ILE A 155 -12.70 10.18 4.95
C ILE A 155 -12.20 10.55 3.56
N PRO A 156 -11.47 11.66 3.37
CA PRO A 156 -10.90 11.95 2.07
C PRO A 156 -9.81 10.91 1.76
N MET A 157 -9.82 10.42 0.52
CA MET A 157 -9.01 9.28 0.13
C MET A 157 -8.47 9.42 -1.29
N LEU A 158 -7.22 9.00 -1.48
CA LEU A 158 -6.58 8.86 -2.78
C LEU A 158 -6.09 7.43 -2.97
N GLN A 159 -6.61 6.75 -3.98
CA GLN A 159 -6.11 5.46 -4.46
C GLN A 159 -5.29 5.67 -5.73
N LEU A 160 -4.12 5.05 -5.82
CA LEU A 160 -3.23 5.14 -6.97
C LEU A 160 -2.60 3.78 -7.29
N ASN A 161 -2.44 3.48 -8.56
CA ASN A 161 -1.72 2.28 -8.99
C ASN A 161 -0.23 2.47 -8.76
N VAL A 162 0.38 1.64 -7.91
CA VAL A 162 1.84 1.67 -7.71
C VAL A 162 2.55 0.97 -8.86
N LEU A 163 1.99 -0.17 -9.29
CA LEU A 163 2.47 -0.96 -10.42
C LEU A 163 1.55 -0.72 -11.63
N SER A 164 2.08 -0.90 -12.84
CA SER A 164 1.28 -0.78 -14.06
C SER A 164 0.12 -1.77 -14.00
N ASN A 165 -1.11 -1.27 -14.07
CA ASN A 165 -2.32 -2.09 -14.08
C ASN A 165 -3.13 -1.75 -15.33
N PRO A 166 -3.41 -2.72 -16.22
CA PRO A 166 -4.22 -2.45 -17.41
C PRO A 166 -5.70 -2.22 -17.10
N ARG A 167 -6.13 -2.43 -15.85
CA ARG A 167 -7.54 -2.31 -15.46
C ARG A 167 -7.89 -0.88 -15.15
N THR A 168 -9.07 -0.50 -15.60
CA THR A 168 -9.68 0.79 -15.34
C THR A 168 -10.96 0.60 -14.54
N ILE A 169 -11.19 1.50 -13.60
CA ILE A 169 -12.44 1.59 -12.86
C ILE A 169 -12.68 3.07 -12.60
N ASN A 170 -13.92 3.51 -12.78
CA ASN A 170 -14.32 4.85 -12.41
C ASN A 170 -14.79 4.84 -10.96
N ALA A 171 -14.04 5.49 -10.09
CA ALA A 171 -14.39 5.74 -8.70
C ALA A 171 -13.85 7.12 -8.28
N PRO A 172 -14.59 7.91 -7.48
CA PRO A 172 -14.13 9.24 -7.02
C PRO A 172 -12.75 9.23 -6.35
N THR A 173 -12.44 8.16 -5.63
CA THR A 173 -11.20 8.03 -4.85
C THR A 173 -10.00 7.53 -5.66
N ILE A 174 -10.18 6.91 -6.83
CA ILE A 174 -9.05 6.42 -7.64
C ILE A 174 -8.55 7.47 -8.62
N SER A 175 -7.23 7.59 -8.72
CA SER A 175 -6.58 8.45 -9.69
C SER A 175 -6.57 7.81 -11.08
N THR A 176 -7.60 8.09 -11.89
CA THR A 176 -7.73 7.53 -13.25
C THR A 176 -6.88 8.24 -14.30
N ASP A 177 -6.57 9.52 -14.08
CA ASP A 177 -5.82 10.36 -15.04
C ASP A 177 -4.30 10.25 -14.84
N GLU A 178 -3.88 9.48 -13.83
CA GLU A 178 -2.48 9.33 -13.46
C GLU A 178 -1.96 7.97 -13.92
N MET A 179 -0.83 8.04 -14.61
CA MET A 179 0.05 6.89 -14.81
C MET A 179 0.37 6.21 -13.48
N SER A 180 0.58 4.90 -13.51
CA SER A 180 1.05 4.22 -12.30
C SER A 180 2.38 4.83 -11.83
N ILE A 181 2.71 4.70 -10.54
CA ILE A 181 4.00 5.20 -10.02
C ILE A 181 5.17 4.55 -10.78
N SER A 182 5.06 3.27 -11.11
CA SER A 182 6.06 2.58 -11.94
C SER A 182 6.20 3.22 -13.32
N ASP A 183 5.08 3.46 -14.01
CA ASP A 183 5.10 4.10 -15.35
C ASP A 183 5.64 5.53 -15.28
N PHE A 184 5.29 6.27 -14.23
CA PHE A 184 5.80 7.62 -13.96
C PHE A 184 7.32 7.64 -13.82
N ILE A 185 7.88 6.72 -13.04
CA ILE A 185 9.33 6.62 -12.90
C ILE A 185 9.98 6.16 -14.22
N ASN A 186 9.39 5.17 -14.89
CA ASN A 186 9.91 4.62 -16.15
C ASN A 186 9.92 5.66 -17.29
N ALA A 187 8.98 6.61 -17.28
CA ALA A 187 8.94 7.71 -18.25
C ALA A 187 10.02 8.78 -18.02
N LYS A 188 10.74 8.78 -16.89
CA LYS A 188 11.79 9.77 -16.60
C LYS A 188 13.11 9.35 -17.25
N SER A 189 13.74 10.28 -17.96
CA SER A 189 15.09 10.10 -18.53
C SER A 189 16.17 9.79 -17.48
N ALA A 190 15.93 10.15 -16.22
CA ALA A 190 16.83 9.91 -15.09
C ALA A 190 16.43 8.70 -14.23
N ARG A 191 15.64 7.76 -14.76
CA ARG A 191 15.13 6.56 -14.05
C ARG A 191 16.19 5.86 -13.20
N ASP A 192 17.36 5.60 -13.76
CA ASP A 192 18.40 4.82 -13.07
C ASP A 192 18.97 5.55 -11.84
N SER A 193 18.83 6.88 -11.78
CA SER A 193 19.18 7.66 -10.59
C SER A 193 18.08 7.66 -9.51
N MET A 194 16.90 7.13 -9.80
CA MET A 194 15.71 7.14 -8.94
C MET A 194 15.37 5.78 -8.35
N ILE A 195 16.07 4.72 -8.79
CA ILE A 195 15.79 3.33 -8.43
C ILE A 195 16.99 2.73 -7.70
N ALA A 196 16.73 2.02 -6.61
CA ALA A 196 17.72 1.26 -5.86
C ALA A 196 17.92 -0.15 -6.46
N ALA A 197 18.97 -0.83 -6.01
CA ALA A 197 19.16 -2.25 -6.32
C ALA A 197 17.93 -3.05 -5.84
N GLY A 198 17.24 -3.71 -6.78
CA GLY A 198 15.97 -4.40 -6.52
C GLY A 198 14.73 -3.74 -7.15
N GLY A 199 14.88 -2.59 -7.81
CA GLY A 199 13.80 -2.00 -8.61
C GLY A 199 12.83 -1.09 -7.84
N HIS A 200 13.06 -0.89 -6.54
CA HIS A 200 12.30 0.03 -5.71
C HIS A 200 12.82 1.47 -5.83
N PRO A 201 12.00 2.51 -5.59
CA PRO A 201 12.48 3.88 -5.51
C PRO A 201 13.55 4.02 -4.43
N ASN A 202 14.63 4.74 -4.74
CA ASN A 202 15.56 5.24 -3.73
C ASN A 202 15.04 6.56 -3.13
N GLU A 203 15.81 7.22 -2.26
CA GLU A 203 15.43 8.50 -1.62
C GLU A 203 15.01 9.56 -2.66
N LYS A 204 15.80 9.72 -3.73
CA LYS A 204 15.50 10.66 -4.82
C LYS A 204 14.22 10.26 -5.56
N GLY A 205 14.01 8.97 -5.79
CA GLY A 205 12.78 8.43 -6.37
C GLY A 205 11.56 8.77 -5.51
N HIS A 206 11.63 8.53 -4.20
CA HIS A 206 10.58 8.88 -3.25
C HIS A 206 10.31 10.38 -3.21
N GLN A 207 11.33 11.23 -3.25
CA GLN A 207 11.17 12.68 -3.32
C GLN A 207 10.42 13.12 -4.58
N ILE A 208 10.79 12.61 -5.76
CA ILE A 208 10.13 12.99 -7.01
C ILE A 208 8.68 12.48 -7.05
N ILE A 209 8.42 11.30 -6.49
CA ILE A 209 7.05 10.77 -6.34
C ILE A 209 6.24 11.67 -5.40
N SER A 210 6.79 12.04 -4.24
CA SER A 210 6.06 12.87 -3.26
C SER A 210 5.74 14.25 -3.84
N GLU A 211 6.68 14.91 -4.50
CA GLU A 211 6.46 16.19 -5.19
C GLU A 211 5.34 16.07 -6.25
N HIS A 212 5.33 14.99 -7.04
CA HIS A 212 4.27 14.75 -8.01
C HIS A 212 2.90 14.58 -7.34
N LEU A 213 2.81 13.72 -6.33
CA LEU A 213 1.57 13.45 -5.62
C LEU A 213 1.05 14.67 -4.86
N ILE A 214 1.93 15.49 -4.26
CA ILE A 214 1.55 16.78 -3.65
C ILE A 214 0.87 17.67 -4.69
N LEU A 215 1.48 17.84 -5.87
CA LEU A 215 0.88 18.63 -6.94
C LEU A 215 -0.49 18.09 -7.37
N CYS A 216 -0.64 16.77 -7.43
CA CYS A 216 -1.92 16.12 -7.75
C CYS A 216 -2.98 16.38 -6.68
N LEU A 217 -2.63 16.23 -5.40
CA LEU A 217 -3.49 16.54 -4.26
C LEU A 217 -3.92 18.02 -4.26
N LEU A 218 -2.99 18.94 -4.52
CA LEU A 218 -3.28 20.38 -4.63
C LEU A 218 -4.21 20.70 -5.82
N LYS A 219 -4.07 19.98 -6.95
CA LYS A 219 -4.90 20.17 -8.16
C LYS A 219 -6.30 19.59 -8.04
N LYS A 220 -6.47 18.43 -7.41
CA LYS A 220 -7.77 17.74 -7.25
C LYS A 220 -8.70 18.39 -6.20
N ASN A 221 -8.50 19.67 -5.93
CA ASN A 221 -9.35 20.61 -5.17
C ASN A 221 -9.18 20.67 -3.64
N LYS A 222 -9.40 21.88 -3.13
CA LYS A 222 -9.25 22.36 -1.73
C LYS A 222 -9.96 21.52 -0.65
N HIS A 223 -10.88 20.61 -1.01
CA HIS A 223 -11.62 19.77 -0.06
C HIS A 223 -10.72 18.84 0.76
N TYR A 224 -9.64 18.32 0.16
CA TYR A 224 -8.63 17.49 0.84
C TYR A 224 -7.76 18.32 1.81
N LEU A 225 -7.63 19.62 1.57
CA LEU A 225 -6.71 20.52 2.28
C LEU A 225 -7.41 21.43 3.29
N THR A 226 -8.75 21.52 3.25
CA THR A 226 -9.55 22.23 4.26
C THR A 226 -9.59 21.52 5.61
N PHE A 227 -8.89 20.39 5.74
CA PHE A 227 -8.73 19.60 6.95
C PHE A 227 -8.21 20.38 8.18
N LYS A 228 -7.64 21.58 7.99
CA LYS A 228 -7.20 22.47 9.08
C LYS A 228 -7.91 23.83 9.17
N ASN A 229 -8.99 24.09 8.42
CA ASN A 229 -9.65 25.41 8.44
C ASN A 229 -11.08 25.41 9.02
N LYS A 230 -11.47 24.41 9.81
CA LYS A 230 -12.62 24.54 10.73
C LYS A 230 -12.13 25.23 12.02
N GLN A 231 -12.05 26.55 11.94
CA GLN A 231 -12.19 27.55 13.01
C GLN A 231 -11.43 27.30 14.34
N LEU A 232 -10.29 27.99 14.49
CA LEU A 232 -9.99 28.74 15.73
C LEU A 232 -10.73 30.07 15.70
#